data_AF-A0A4Y9M2T8-F1
#
_entry.id   AF-A0A4Y9M2T8-F1
#
_cell.length_a   1.000
_cell.length_b   1.000
_cell.length_c   1.000
_cell.angle_alpha   90.00
_cell.angle_beta   90.00
_cell.angle_gamma   90.00
#
_symmetry.space_group_name_H-M   'P 1'
#
loop_
_entity.id
_entity.type
_entity.pdbx_description
1 polymer ?
#
loop_
_entity_poly.entity_id
_entity_poly.type
_entity_poly.pdbx_seq_one_letter_code
_entity_poly.pdbx_strand_id
1 'polypeptide(L)'
;MLIARRADTRARADFATWKMMAKLNGSSALPPEAQEFLASYKNLLARMSEGEATEATIGAIYRAYYAEMGGAGAPPDVRPRPAEPAADNVTAFRRPAPKPKTTSFFRAGTAAGAQKRPLPVALIFACLVVVYVGIRLYWR
;
A
#
# COMPACT_ATOMS: atom_id res chain seq x y z
N MET A 1 -14.49 27.95 -2.91
CA MET A 1 -14.06 26.93 -1.91
C MET A 1 -14.03 25.49 -2.43
N LEU A 2 -14.81 25.14 -3.46
CA LEU A 2 -14.87 23.76 -4.00
C LEU A 2 -13.55 23.28 -4.63
N ILE A 3 -12.83 24.16 -5.32
CA ILE A 3 -11.54 23.83 -5.96
C ILE A 3 -10.49 23.43 -4.92
N ALA A 4 -10.40 24.16 -3.81
CA ALA A 4 -9.49 23.82 -2.71
C ALA A 4 -9.80 22.45 -2.12
N ARG A 5 -11.07 22.14 -1.85
CA ARG A 5 -11.47 20.82 -1.36
C ARG A 5 -11.17 19.72 -2.37
N ARG A 6 -11.45 19.94 -3.65
CA ARG A 6 -11.17 18.98 -4.73
C ARG A 6 -9.67 18.72 -4.90
N ALA A 7 -8.87 19.77 -4.79
CA ALA A 7 -7.41 19.65 -4.87
C ALA A 7 -6.85 18.90 -3.65
N ASP A 8 -7.34 19.14 -2.43
CA ASP A 8 -6.89 18.41 -1.22
C ASP A 8 -7.29 16.93 -1.29
N THR A 9 -8.55 16.62 -1.63
CA THR A 9 -8.98 15.21 -1.75
C THR A 9 -8.22 14.47 -2.84
N ARG A 10 -7.97 15.12 -3.99
CA ARG A 10 -7.15 14.55 -5.05
C ARG A 10 -5.70 14.36 -4.60
N ALA A 11 -5.09 15.34 -3.95
CA ALA A 11 -3.72 15.26 -3.46
C ALA A 11 -3.53 14.09 -2.50
N ARG A 12 -4.46 13.89 -1.55
CA ARG A 12 -4.43 12.77 -0.59
C ARG A 12 -4.60 11.42 -1.29
N ALA A 13 -5.56 11.30 -2.21
CA ALA A 13 -5.83 10.07 -2.94
C ALA A 13 -4.66 9.67 -3.85
N ASP A 14 -4.12 10.63 -4.59
CA ASP A 14 -2.99 10.42 -5.50
C ASP A 14 -1.74 10.05 -4.70
N PHE A 15 -1.44 10.76 -3.60
CA PHE A 15 -0.29 10.43 -2.76
C PHE A 15 -0.35 9.01 -2.18
N ALA A 16 -1.51 8.58 -1.67
CA ALA A 16 -1.70 7.23 -1.17
C ALA A 16 -1.49 6.18 -2.30
N THR A 17 -2.03 6.46 -3.48
CA THR A 17 -1.87 5.60 -4.67
C THR A 17 -0.42 5.52 -5.10
N TRP A 18 0.30 6.64 -5.11
CA TRP A 18 1.72 6.68 -5.47
C TRP A 18 2.59 5.95 -4.46
N LYS A 19 2.34 6.08 -3.15
CA LYS A 19 3.02 5.29 -2.12
C LYS A 19 2.80 3.78 -2.35
N MET A 20 1.57 3.38 -2.68
CA MET A 20 1.26 1.98 -2.98
C MET A 20 1.99 1.49 -4.24
N MET A 21 1.91 2.24 -5.34
CA MET A 21 2.53 1.87 -6.62
C MET A 21 4.06 1.84 -6.53
N ALA A 22 4.68 2.79 -5.83
CA ALA A 22 6.12 2.79 -5.60
C ALA A 22 6.58 1.55 -4.83
N LYS A 23 5.74 1.03 -3.91
CA LYS A 23 6.03 -0.19 -3.16
C LYS A 23 5.90 -1.46 -4.02
N LEU A 24 4.98 -1.46 -4.99
CA LEU A 24 4.71 -2.63 -5.84
C LEU A 24 5.66 -2.72 -7.04
N ASN A 25 5.80 -1.62 -7.79
CA ASN A 25 6.47 -1.60 -9.10
C ASN A 25 7.76 -0.76 -9.11
N GLY A 26 8.15 -0.20 -7.95
CA GLY A 26 9.24 0.78 -7.86
C GLY A 26 8.80 2.19 -8.28
N SER A 27 9.57 3.20 -7.88
CA SER A 27 9.22 4.60 -8.14
C SER A 27 9.29 4.99 -9.62
N SER A 28 10.03 4.25 -10.45
CA SER A 28 10.17 4.52 -11.89
C SER A 28 8.89 4.27 -12.69
N ALA A 29 7.93 3.52 -12.13
CA ALA A 29 6.64 3.25 -12.77
C ALA A 29 5.63 4.40 -12.62
N LEU A 30 5.98 5.44 -11.87
CA LEU A 30 5.11 6.60 -11.62
C LEU A 30 5.39 7.74 -12.60
N PRO A 31 4.43 8.65 -12.81
CA PRO A 31 4.66 9.89 -13.56
C PRO A 31 5.83 10.71 -12.99
N PRO A 32 6.57 11.48 -13.81
CA PRO A 32 7.74 12.23 -13.36
C PRO A 32 7.47 13.16 -12.17
N GLU A 33 6.34 13.86 -12.16
CA GLU A 33 5.92 14.73 -11.05
C GLU A 33 5.76 13.95 -9.75
N ALA A 34 5.12 12.77 -9.80
CA ALA A 34 4.94 11.90 -8.65
C ALA A 34 6.29 11.37 -8.12
N GLN A 35 7.26 11.13 -9.00
CA GLN A 35 8.61 10.74 -8.59
C GLN A 35 9.30 11.85 -7.80
N GLU A 36 9.17 13.10 -8.24
CA GLU A 36 9.73 14.27 -7.56
C GLU A 36 9.09 14.47 -6.17
N PHE A 37 7.77 14.36 -6.07
CA PHE A 37 7.07 14.41 -4.78
C PHE A 37 7.49 13.26 -3.85
N LEU A 38 7.68 12.04 -4.36
CA LEU A 38 8.16 10.93 -3.55
C LEU A 38 9.64 11.08 -3.14
N ALA A 39 10.47 11.69 -3.98
CA ALA A 39 11.85 12.00 -3.63
C ALA A 39 11.91 13.06 -2.52
N SER A 40 11.11 14.13 -2.63
CA SER A 40 11.01 15.15 -1.58
C SER A 40 10.45 14.56 -0.28
N TYR A 41 9.45 13.68 -0.35
CA TYR A 41 8.93 12.93 0.80
C TYR A 41 10.02 12.10 1.50
N LYS A 42 10.87 11.38 0.75
CA LYS A 42 12.00 10.63 1.34
C LYS A 42 12.99 11.55 2.05
N ASN A 43 13.26 12.74 1.48
CA ASN A 43 14.11 13.73 2.13
C ASN A 43 13.50 14.30 3.42
N LEU A 44 12.16 14.46 3.45
CA LEU A 44 11.41 14.85 4.64
C LEU A 44 11.48 13.75 5.71
N LEU A 45 11.30 12.48 5.35
CA LEU A 45 11.41 11.34 6.27
C LEU A 45 12.78 11.22 6.96
N ALA A 46 13.84 11.72 6.35
CA ALA A 46 15.16 11.76 6.98
C ALA A 46 15.27 12.80 8.11
N ARG A 47 14.32 13.74 8.20
CA ARG A 47 14.38 14.91 9.10
C ARG A 47 13.22 14.98 10.09
N MET A 48 12.08 14.34 9.80
CA MET A 48 10.86 14.42 10.61
C MET A 48 10.09 13.10 10.63
N SER A 49 9.01 13.05 11.42
CA SER A 49 8.17 11.85 11.55
C SER A 49 7.40 11.51 10.26
N GLU A 50 6.98 10.26 10.10
CA GLU A 50 6.24 9.83 8.91
C GLU A 50 4.93 10.62 8.72
N GLY A 51 4.23 10.91 9.82
CA GLY A 51 2.98 11.68 9.78
C GLY A 51 3.21 13.11 9.29
N GLU A 52 4.20 13.80 9.84
CA GLU A 52 4.54 15.17 9.44
C GLU A 52 5.06 15.25 8.00
N ALA A 53 5.94 14.32 7.60
CA ALA A 53 6.43 14.24 6.23
C ALA A 53 5.29 14.00 5.23
N THR A 54 4.31 13.18 5.62
CA THR A 54 3.13 12.87 4.80
C THR A 54 2.26 14.12 4.61
N GLU A 55 1.88 14.80 5.69
CA GLU A 55 1.06 16.01 5.60
C GLU A 55 1.80 17.17 4.88
N ALA A 56 3.11 17.31 5.10
CA ALA A 56 3.93 18.28 4.38
C ALA A 56 3.95 18.02 2.87
N THR A 57 4.06 16.75 2.46
CA THR A 57 4.05 16.37 1.04
C THR A 57 2.67 16.53 0.43
N ILE A 58 1.61 16.11 1.12
CA ILE A 58 0.22 16.32 0.69
C ILE A 58 -0.04 17.83 0.51
N GLY A 59 0.42 18.67 1.42
CA GLY A 59 0.31 20.13 1.30
C GLY A 59 1.04 20.70 0.09
N ALA A 60 2.19 20.13 -0.29
CA ALA A 60 2.91 20.53 -1.51
C ALA A 60 2.14 20.13 -2.78
N ILE A 61 1.63 18.90 -2.84
CA ILE A 61 0.81 18.41 -3.97
C ILE A 61 -0.48 19.22 -4.09
N TYR A 62 -1.13 19.50 -2.95
CA TYR A 62 -2.33 20.33 -2.90
C TYR A 62 -2.11 21.71 -3.52
N ARG A 63 -0.99 22.37 -3.22
CA ARG A 63 -0.66 23.67 -3.81
C ARG A 63 -0.50 23.59 -5.32
N ALA A 64 0.17 22.56 -5.83
CA ALA A 64 0.34 22.34 -7.26
C ALA A 64 -1.03 22.15 -7.94
N TYR A 65 -1.88 21.27 -7.40
CA TYR A 65 -3.22 21.01 -7.95
C TYR A 65 -4.16 22.21 -7.81
N TYR A 66 -4.04 23.00 -6.76
CA TYR A 66 -4.84 24.21 -6.60
C TYR A 66 -4.51 25.24 -7.68
N ALA A 67 -3.22 25.43 -7.97
CA ALA A 67 -2.77 26.31 -9.05
C ALA A 67 -3.24 25.81 -10.43
N GLU A 68 -3.08 24.51 -10.71
CA GLU A 68 -3.56 23.89 -11.96
C GLU A 68 -5.07 24.03 -12.17
N MET A 69 -5.87 23.94 -11.10
CA MET A 69 -7.32 24.08 -11.17
C MET A 69 -7.80 25.55 -11.24
N GLY A 70 -6.90 26.49 -11.51
CA GLY A 70 -7.23 27.91 -11.66
C GLY A 70 -7.40 28.66 -10.33
N GLY A 71 -6.88 28.13 -9.23
CA GLY A 71 -6.81 28.83 -7.95
C GLY A 71 -5.75 29.93 -8.00
N ALA A 72 -6.16 31.18 -7.87
CA ALA A 72 -5.25 32.32 -7.77
C ALA A 72 -4.90 32.63 -6.30
N GLY A 73 -3.63 32.89 -6.02
CA GLY A 73 -3.14 33.27 -4.69
C GLY A 73 -2.80 32.09 -3.77
N ALA A 74 -2.59 32.38 -2.48
CA ALA A 74 -2.29 31.36 -1.49
C ALA A 74 -3.51 30.45 -1.28
N PRO A 75 -3.39 29.12 -1.49
CA PRO A 75 -4.49 28.21 -1.28
C PRO A 75 -5.02 28.29 0.16
N PRO A 76 -6.35 28.33 0.35
CA PRO A 76 -6.94 28.39 1.68
C PRO A 76 -6.62 27.11 2.47
N ASP A 77 -6.34 27.25 3.77
CA ASP A 77 -6.05 26.13 4.66
C ASP A 77 -7.27 25.20 4.75
N VAL A 78 -7.19 24.06 4.07
CA VAL A 78 -8.21 23.00 4.15
C VAL A 78 -7.83 22.14 5.34
N ARG A 79 -8.31 22.52 6.54
CA ARG A 79 -8.18 21.65 7.70
C ARG A 79 -8.77 20.27 7.37
N PRO A 80 -8.01 19.18 7.55
CA PRO A 80 -8.56 17.85 7.40
C PRO A 80 -9.76 17.74 8.35
N ARG A 81 -10.96 17.53 7.78
CA ARG A 81 -12.13 17.20 8.58
C ARG A 81 -11.74 15.93 9.35
N PRO A 82 -11.89 15.89 10.69
CA PRO A 82 -11.75 14.64 11.44
C PRO A 82 -12.62 13.61 10.74
N ALA A 83 -12.07 12.42 10.44
CA ALA A 83 -12.85 11.36 9.86
C ALA A 83 -14.06 11.11 10.78
N GLU A 84 -15.24 11.60 10.39
CA GLU A 84 -16.46 11.20 11.05
C GLU A 84 -16.54 9.69 10.84
N PRO A 85 -16.57 8.88 11.91
CA PRO A 85 -16.81 7.46 11.76
C PRO A 85 -18.13 7.36 10.98
N ALA A 86 -18.07 6.75 9.80
CA ALA A 86 -19.26 6.48 9.02
C ALA A 86 -20.25 5.80 9.97
N ALA A 87 -21.36 6.46 10.26
CA ALA A 87 -22.40 5.89 11.09
C ALA A 87 -22.74 4.53 10.49
N ASP A 88 -22.58 3.49 11.29
CA ASP A 88 -22.69 2.08 10.93
C ASP A 88 -24.18 1.76 10.66
N ASN A 89 -24.71 2.36 9.60
CA ASN A 89 -26.08 2.20 9.11
C ASN A 89 -26.14 1.14 8.01
N VAL A 90 -25.13 0.27 7.91
CA VAL A 90 -25.17 -0.92 7.07
C VAL A 90 -25.74 -2.04 7.92
N THR A 91 -27.03 -2.30 7.78
CA THR A 91 -27.63 -3.50 8.36
C THR A 91 -26.91 -4.72 7.80
N ALA A 92 -26.22 -5.46 8.68
CA ALA A 92 -25.57 -6.71 8.31
C ALA A 92 -26.59 -7.62 7.61
N PHE A 93 -26.34 -7.95 6.35
CA PHE A 93 -27.20 -8.83 5.57
C PHE A 93 -27.30 -10.17 6.29
N ARG A 94 -28.43 -10.40 6.98
CA ARG A 94 -28.69 -11.63 7.75
C ARG A 94 -28.76 -12.79 6.77
N ARG A 95 -27.66 -13.53 6.62
CA ARG A 95 -27.66 -14.79 5.86
C ARG A 95 -28.54 -15.81 6.60
N PRO A 96 -29.54 -16.44 5.96
CA PRO A 96 -30.28 -17.55 6.54
C PRO A 96 -29.32 -18.66 6.96
N ALA A 97 -29.59 -19.33 8.08
CA ALA A 97 -28.71 -20.36 8.64
C ALA A 97 -28.40 -21.47 7.60
N PRO A 98 -27.15 -21.93 7.50
CA PRO A 98 -26.78 -22.98 6.57
C PRO A 98 -27.48 -24.29 6.95
N LYS A 99 -28.20 -24.89 5.99
CA LYS A 99 -28.78 -26.25 6.15
C LYS A 99 -27.66 -27.24 6.48
N PRO A 100 -27.87 -28.15 7.45
CA PRO A 100 -26.87 -29.16 7.78
C PRO A 100 -26.64 -30.09 6.59
N LYS A 101 -25.39 -30.16 6.12
CA LYS A 101 -24.97 -31.15 5.13
C LYS A 101 -24.93 -32.51 5.82
N THR A 102 -25.77 -33.40 5.34
CA THR A 102 -25.77 -34.83 5.65
C THR A 102 -24.40 -35.43 5.36
N THR A 103 -23.83 -36.07 6.38
CA THR A 103 -22.56 -36.78 6.35
C THR A 103 -22.68 -38.02 5.46
N SER A 104 -22.20 -37.92 4.22
CA SER A 104 -21.90 -39.11 3.42
C SER A 104 -20.44 -39.50 3.68
N PHE A 105 -20.28 -40.45 4.60
CA PHE A 105 -19.12 -41.31 4.64
C PHE A 105 -19.01 -42.03 3.29
N PHE A 106 -17.89 -41.86 2.59
CA PHE A 106 -17.23 -42.83 1.70
C PHE A 106 -16.36 -42.08 0.67
N ARG A 107 -15.08 -41.90 1.01
CA ARG A 107 -13.94 -42.20 0.11
C ARG A 107 -12.62 -42.00 0.85
N ALA A 108 -12.01 -43.11 1.20
CA ALA A 108 -10.59 -43.19 1.51
C ALA A 108 -9.79 -42.76 0.27
N GLY A 109 -8.85 -41.84 0.47
CA GLY A 109 -7.97 -41.33 -0.60
C GLY A 109 -7.00 -40.30 -0.05
N THR A 110 -5.89 -40.79 0.49
CA THR A 110 -4.62 -40.08 0.77
C THR A 110 -4.70 -38.74 1.53
N ALA A 111 -4.34 -38.80 2.80
CA ALA A 111 -4.04 -37.64 3.63
C ALA A 111 -2.94 -36.77 3.00
N ALA A 112 -3.34 -35.68 2.34
CA ALA A 112 -2.50 -34.52 2.13
C ALA A 112 -3.07 -33.39 2.99
N GLY A 113 -2.79 -33.47 4.29
CA GLY A 113 -3.02 -32.37 5.22
C GLY A 113 -2.26 -31.14 4.73
N ALA A 114 -3.02 -30.12 4.34
CA ALA A 114 -2.54 -28.79 4.02
C ALA A 114 -1.96 -28.13 5.28
N GLN A 115 -0.73 -28.51 5.64
CA GLN A 115 0.03 -27.87 6.69
C GLN A 115 1.03 -26.92 6.04
N LYS A 116 0.86 -25.63 6.30
CA LYS A 116 1.75 -24.53 5.89
C LYS A 116 3.20 -24.92 6.24
N ARG A 117 3.94 -25.35 5.23
CA ARG A 117 5.29 -25.90 5.34
C ARG A 117 6.30 -24.75 5.41
N PRO A 118 7.17 -24.64 6.45
CA PRO A 118 8.33 -23.75 6.47
C PRO A 118 9.45 -24.19 5.49
N LEU A 119 9.14 -25.05 4.52
CA LEU A 119 10.08 -25.60 3.54
C LEU A 119 10.70 -24.60 2.55
N PRO A 120 10.07 -23.46 2.15
CA PRO A 120 10.70 -22.64 1.10
C PRO A 120 12.03 -22.05 1.56
N VAL A 121 12.16 -21.65 2.83
CA VAL A 121 13.39 -21.04 3.35
C VAL A 121 14.52 -22.05 3.46
N ALA A 122 14.24 -23.26 3.96
CA ALA A 122 15.27 -24.30 4.10
C ALA A 122 15.82 -24.76 2.74
N LEU A 123 14.97 -24.85 1.71
CA LEU A 123 15.39 -25.21 0.35
C LEU A 123 16.24 -24.12 -0.30
N ILE A 124 15.89 -22.85 -0.12
CA ILE A 124 16.68 -21.71 -0.62
C ILE A 124 18.06 -21.69 0.06
N PHE A 125 18.12 -21.91 1.38
CA PHE A 125 19.37 -21.94 2.12
C PHE A 125 20.28 -23.08 1.68
N ALA A 126 19.74 -24.30 1.54
CA ALA A 126 20.49 -25.45 1.05
C ALA A 126 21.05 -25.21 -0.36
N CYS A 127 20.25 -24.63 -1.27
CA CYS A 127 20.68 -24.28 -2.62
C CYS A 127 21.85 -23.27 -2.62
N LEU A 128 21.78 -22.22 -1.79
CA LEU A 128 22.85 -21.24 -1.64
C LEU A 128 24.16 -21.86 -1.15
N VAL A 129 24.09 -22.79 -0.19
CA VAL A 129 25.28 -23.47 0.34
C VAL A 129 25.95 -24.33 -0.75
N VAL A 130 25.16 -25.05 -1.54
CA VAL A 130 25.69 -25.88 -2.64
C VAL A 130 26.37 -25.01 -3.71
N VAL A 131 25.76 -23.88 -4.09
CA VAL A 131 26.35 -22.93 -5.05
C VAL A 131 27.66 -22.35 -4.51
N TYR A 132 27.67 -21.92 -3.24
CA TYR A 132 28.87 -21.37 -2.61
C TYR A 132 30.02 -22.38 -2.56
N VAL A 133 29.73 -23.62 -2.15
CA VAL A 133 30.74 -24.69 -2.13
C VAL A 133 31.22 -25.02 -3.54
N GLY A 134 30.31 -25.11 -4.52
CA GLY A 134 30.67 -25.37 -5.92
C GLY A 134 31.59 -24.30 -6.51
N ILE A 135 31.27 -23.02 -6.29
CA ILE A 135 32.14 -21.92 -6.71
C ILE A 135 33.48 -22.00 -5.99
N ARG A 136 33.48 -22.19 -4.67
CA ARG A 136 34.71 -22.27 -3.87
C ARG A 136 35.60 -23.44 -4.28
N LEU A 137 35.02 -24.55 -4.72
CA LEU A 137 35.76 -25.75 -5.11
C LEU A 137 36.25 -25.68 -6.56
N TYR A 138 35.55 -24.93 -7.43
CA TYR A 138 35.96 -24.69 -8.82
C TYR A 138 36.98 -23.54 -8.96
N TRP A 139 37.00 -22.61 -8.01
CA TRP A 139 37.95 -21.48 -7.96
C TRP A 139 39.14 -21.73 -7.02
N ARG A 140 39.29 -22.95 -6.51
CA ARG A 140 40.49 -23.41 -5.82
C ARG A 140 41.37 -24.20 -6.78
#